data_AF-A0AAT9K7K5-F1
#
_entry.id   AF-A0AAT9K7K5-F1
#
_cell.length_a   1.000
_cell.length_b   1.000
_cell.length_c   1.000
_cell.angle_alpha   90.00
_cell.angle_beta   90.00
_cell.angle_gamma   90.00
#
_symmetry.space_group_name_H-M   'P 1'
#
loop_
_entity.id
_entity.type
_entity.pdbx_description
1 polymer ?
#
loop_
_entity_poly.entity_id
_entity_poly.type
_entity_poly.pdbx_seq_one_letter_code
_entity_poly.pdbx_strand_id
1 'polypeptide(L)'
;MTDFMRALQLILLPLTCPGEQRTKGSQFQLTCNLCRESHRTQVWLCFLVLSFLNLSTCAHAFVPGTADLKICLRDLRKTIENSDAMLYAPSINDIKDNCKSMSLKCCILELMMVMDEEEITEPTAIDCIFHFNDSLQTEVGCPPCESYSLKNITIFLERLNNLLDYMTVWQKIYKT
;
A
#
# COMPACT_ATOMS: atom_id res chain seq x y z
N MET A 1 36.23 -29.83 13.43
CA MET A 1 37.23 -30.20 12.40
C MET A 1 36.82 -31.57 11.84
N THR A 2 36.30 -31.74 10.63
CA THR A 2 35.91 -30.81 9.53
C THR A 2 35.00 -31.58 8.54
N ASP A 3 33.98 -31.01 7.88
CA ASP A 3 33.18 -29.80 8.16
C ASP A 3 31.89 -29.79 7.30
N PHE A 4 31.06 -28.73 7.34
CA PHE A 4 29.76 -28.69 6.61
C PHE A 4 29.54 -27.42 5.76
N MET A 5 30.24 -27.31 4.63
CA MET A 5 29.98 -26.26 3.62
C MET A 5 28.63 -26.45 2.94
N ARG A 6 27.59 -25.78 3.44
CA ARG A 6 26.29 -25.69 2.77
C ARG A 6 26.27 -24.46 1.85
N ALA A 7 26.70 -24.63 0.60
CA ALA A 7 26.68 -23.56 -0.39
C ALA A 7 25.24 -23.08 -0.66
N LEU A 8 24.96 -21.81 -0.32
CA LEU A 8 23.67 -21.18 -0.55
C LEU A 8 23.58 -20.73 -2.02
N GLN A 9 22.96 -21.54 -2.87
CA GLN A 9 22.67 -21.15 -4.26
C GLN A 9 21.53 -20.12 -4.30
N LEU A 10 21.88 -18.84 -4.16
CA LEU A 10 21.00 -17.72 -4.45
C LEU A 10 20.77 -17.61 -5.96
N ILE A 11 19.63 -18.13 -6.43
CA ILE A 11 19.16 -17.89 -7.80
C ILE A 11 18.36 -16.57 -7.79
N LEU A 12 19.04 -15.48 -8.14
CA LEU A 12 18.40 -14.18 -8.34
C LEU A 12 17.78 -14.15 -9.75
N LEU A 13 16.46 -14.18 -9.86
CA LEU A 13 15.76 -14.12 -11.15
C LEU A 13 14.92 -12.82 -11.23
N PRO A 14 15.25 -11.87 -12.14
CA PRO A 14 14.49 -10.64 -12.29
C PRO A 14 13.19 -10.90 -13.06
N LEU A 15 12.05 -10.84 -12.35
CA LEU A 15 10.72 -10.90 -12.97
C LEU A 15 10.33 -9.54 -13.55
N THR A 16 10.79 -9.26 -14.77
CA THR A 16 10.20 -8.23 -15.64
C THR A 16 8.90 -8.77 -16.24
N CYS A 17 7.77 -8.11 -15.99
CA CYS A 17 6.47 -8.45 -16.56
C CYS A 17 6.14 -7.59 -17.80
N PRO A 18 6.20 -8.12 -19.04
CA PRO A 18 5.58 -7.48 -20.20
C PRO A 18 4.11 -7.90 -20.33
N GLY A 19 3.24 -6.95 -20.67
CA GLY A 19 1.79 -7.17 -20.77
C GLY A 19 1.28 -7.61 -22.14
N GLU A 20 0.00 -8.01 -22.15
CA GLU A 20 -0.91 -8.20 -23.30
C GLU A 20 -0.53 -9.12 -24.49
N GLN A 21 -1.34 -10.14 -24.78
CA GLN A 21 -2.45 -10.02 -25.76
C GLN A 21 -3.32 -11.28 -25.88
N ARG A 22 -4.50 -11.10 -26.49
CA ARG A 22 -5.53 -12.13 -26.74
C ARG A 22 -5.09 -13.14 -27.84
N THR A 23 -5.63 -14.36 -27.83
CA THR A 23 -6.50 -14.89 -28.92
C THR A 23 -7.07 -16.31 -28.67
N LYS A 24 -8.07 -16.69 -29.47
CA LYS A 24 -8.80 -17.97 -29.47
C LYS A 24 -7.88 -19.17 -29.78
N GLY A 25 -8.17 -20.34 -29.20
CA GLY A 25 -7.41 -21.57 -29.47
C GLY A 25 -8.02 -22.51 -30.52
N SER A 26 -7.31 -23.59 -30.85
CA SER A 26 -7.91 -24.89 -31.22
C SER A 26 -6.87 -26.03 -31.23
N GLN A 27 -7.35 -27.23 -30.92
CA GLN A 27 -6.88 -28.56 -31.36
C GLN A 27 -5.42 -29.01 -31.10
N PHE A 28 -5.23 -29.78 -30.02
CA PHE A 28 -4.05 -30.62 -29.81
C PHE A 28 -4.12 -31.90 -30.66
N GLN A 29 -3.08 -32.17 -31.45
CA GLN A 29 -2.75 -33.53 -31.88
C GLN A 29 -1.24 -33.69 -32.06
N LEU A 30 -0.58 -34.23 -31.03
CA LEU A 30 0.80 -34.69 -31.11
C LEU A 30 0.92 -36.05 -30.42
N THR A 31 0.89 -37.10 -31.23
CA THR A 31 1.30 -38.45 -30.86
C THR A 31 2.77 -38.47 -30.46
N CYS A 32 3.08 -38.91 -29.24
CA CYS A 32 4.47 -39.15 -28.83
C CYS A 32 4.59 -40.44 -28.02
N ASN A 33 5.28 -41.44 -28.58
CA ASN A 33 5.49 -42.76 -27.98
C ASN A 33 6.64 -42.77 -26.95
N LEU A 34 6.72 -41.75 -26.07
CA LEU A 34 7.76 -41.63 -25.03
C LEU A 34 7.20 -41.70 -23.59
N CYS A 35 5.94 -42.06 -23.43
CA CYS A 35 5.17 -41.93 -22.17
C CYS A 35 5.40 -43.03 -21.11
N ARG A 36 6.63 -43.55 -20.92
CA ARG A 36 6.87 -44.61 -19.91
C ARG A 36 7.81 -44.25 -18.75
N GLU A 37 8.88 -43.49 -18.98
CA GLU A 37 9.83 -43.12 -17.90
C GLU A 37 9.60 -41.72 -17.31
N SER A 38 9.03 -40.77 -18.06
CA SER A 38 8.95 -39.34 -17.67
C SER A 38 7.86 -39.01 -16.64
N HIS A 39 7.00 -39.96 -16.28
CA HIS A 39 5.80 -39.69 -15.48
C HIS A 39 6.09 -39.30 -14.01
N ARG A 40 7.24 -39.68 -13.45
CA ARG A 40 7.55 -39.48 -12.02
C ARG A 40 8.10 -38.09 -11.69
N THR A 41 8.97 -37.56 -12.54
CA THR A 41 9.56 -36.22 -12.39
C THR A 41 8.61 -35.11 -12.85
N GLN A 42 7.87 -35.34 -13.95
CA GLN A 42 6.93 -34.36 -14.49
C GLN A 42 5.76 -34.08 -13.53
N VAL A 43 5.22 -35.11 -12.87
CA VAL A 43 4.21 -34.94 -11.82
C VAL A 43 4.76 -34.15 -10.63
N TRP A 44 6.01 -34.39 -10.23
CA TRP A 44 6.65 -33.66 -9.13
C TRP A 44 6.88 -32.18 -9.46
N LEU A 45 7.26 -31.86 -10.71
CA LEU A 45 7.34 -30.49 -11.21
C LEU A 45 5.96 -29.82 -11.24
N CYS A 46 4.90 -30.51 -11.66
CA CYS A 46 3.54 -29.98 -11.58
C CYS A 46 3.12 -29.70 -10.13
N PHE A 47 3.41 -30.58 -9.17
CA PHE A 47 3.15 -30.31 -7.76
C PHE A 47 3.97 -29.13 -7.23
N LEU A 48 5.26 -29.03 -7.58
CA LEU A 48 6.12 -27.90 -7.19
C LEU A 48 5.56 -26.56 -7.73
N VAL A 49 5.22 -26.51 -9.01
CA VAL A 49 4.65 -25.31 -9.65
C VAL A 49 3.28 -24.98 -9.07
N LEU A 50 2.42 -25.97 -8.82
CA LEU A 50 1.14 -25.77 -8.12
C LEU A 50 1.32 -25.31 -6.67
N SER A 51 2.36 -25.75 -5.96
CA SER A 51 2.69 -25.23 -4.63
C SER A 51 3.11 -23.75 -4.68
N PHE A 52 3.93 -23.35 -5.65
CA PHE A 52 4.30 -21.94 -5.83
C PHE A 52 3.12 -21.07 -6.30
N LEU A 53 2.26 -21.56 -7.20
CA LEU A 53 1.04 -20.86 -7.63
C LEU A 53 -0.03 -20.80 -6.52
N ASN A 54 -0.10 -21.80 -5.64
CA ASN A 54 -0.95 -21.75 -4.45
C ASN A 54 -0.38 -20.86 -3.34
N LEU A 55 0.91 -20.49 -3.38
CA LEU A 55 1.44 -19.38 -2.57
C LEU A 55 1.13 -18.01 -3.18
N SER A 56 0.79 -17.93 -4.48
CA SER A 56 0.27 -16.70 -5.09
C SER A 56 -1.25 -16.54 -4.97
N THR A 57 -1.92 -17.28 -4.06
CA THR A 57 -3.24 -16.85 -3.58
C THR A 57 -3.09 -15.46 -3.01
N CYS A 58 -3.77 -14.49 -3.62
CA CYS A 58 -3.62 -13.09 -3.32
C CYS A 58 -3.55 -12.85 -1.81
N ALA A 59 -2.44 -12.29 -1.34
CA ALA A 59 -2.57 -11.27 -0.32
C ALA A 59 -3.56 -10.26 -0.93
N HIS A 60 -4.82 -10.31 -0.49
CA HIS A 60 -5.75 -9.23 -0.76
C HIS A 60 -5.06 -8.02 -0.17
N ALA A 61 -4.47 -7.19 -1.05
CA ALA A 61 -3.70 -6.04 -0.63
C ALA A 61 -4.63 -5.26 0.28
N PHE A 62 -4.31 -5.27 1.58
CA PHE A 62 -5.09 -4.57 2.56
C PHE A 62 -4.97 -3.12 2.14
N VAL A 63 -6.03 -2.58 1.53
CA VAL A 63 -6.12 -1.15 1.22
C VAL A 63 -6.58 -0.54 2.53
N PRO A 64 -5.67 -0.02 3.37
CA PRO A 64 -6.05 0.46 4.69
C PRO A 64 -7.11 1.55 4.50
N GLY A 65 -8.24 1.38 5.18
CA GLY A 65 -9.33 2.32 5.14
C GLY A 65 -8.98 3.60 5.89
N THR A 66 -9.76 4.65 5.64
CA THR A 66 -9.75 5.86 6.48
C THR A 66 -10.03 5.54 7.96
N ALA A 67 -10.69 4.41 8.24
CA ALA A 67 -10.91 3.89 9.59
C ALA A 67 -9.62 3.39 10.26
N ASP A 68 -8.71 2.74 9.53
CA ASP A 68 -7.45 2.21 10.07
C ASP A 68 -6.50 3.35 10.42
N LEU A 69 -6.40 4.35 9.53
CA LEU A 69 -5.66 5.58 9.80
C LEU A 69 -6.18 6.31 11.07
N LYS A 70 -7.50 6.33 11.31
CA LYS A 70 -8.08 6.89 12.54
C LYS A 70 -7.67 6.13 13.81
N ILE A 71 -7.31 4.85 13.72
CA ILE A 71 -6.76 4.10 14.85
C ILE A 71 -5.32 4.58 15.09
N CYS A 72 -4.49 4.63 14.04
CA CYS A 72 -3.08 5.02 14.16
C CYS A 72 -2.89 6.48 14.62
N LEU A 73 -3.75 7.39 14.18
CA LEU A 73 -3.79 8.78 14.65
C LEU A 73 -4.13 8.92 16.14
N ARG A 74 -4.80 7.93 16.77
CA ARG A 74 -5.21 8.03 18.18
C ARG A 74 -4.03 8.03 19.13
N ASP A 75 -3.07 7.15 18.88
CA ASP A 75 -1.90 6.99 19.74
C ASP A 75 -0.84 8.03 19.38
N LEU A 76 -0.57 8.21 18.08
CA LEU A 76 0.32 9.25 17.56
C LEU A 76 -0.05 10.66 18.06
N ARG A 77 -1.35 10.99 18.16
CA ARG A 77 -1.82 12.30 18.67
C ARG A 77 -1.22 12.66 20.02
N LYS A 78 -1.07 11.70 20.96
CA LYS A 78 -0.55 11.99 22.31
C LYS A 78 0.93 12.36 22.28
N THR A 79 1.65 11.88 21.28
CA THR A 79 3.09 12.17 21.11
C THR A 79 3.28 13.55 20.48
N ILE A 80 2.50 13.89 19.45
CA ILE A 80 2.66 15.15 18.69
C ILE A 80 1.82 16.33 19.21
N GLU A 81 0.93 16.16 20.19
CA GLU A 81 0.02 17.25 20.63
C GLU A 81 0.71 18.50 21.20
N ASN A 82 1.98 18.36 21.62
CA ASN A 82 2.80 19.46 22.15
C ASN A 82 3.75 20.07 21.11
N SER A 83 3.76 19.55 19.88
CA SER A 83 4.58 20.06 18.77
C SER A 83 4.19 21.51 18.43
N ASP A 84 5.17 22.38 18.23
CA ASP A 84 4.97 23.75 17.75
C ASP A 84 4.94 23.85 16.22
N ALA A 85 5.06 22.70 15.52
CA ALA A 85 5.01 22.60 14.07
C ALA A 85 3.75 23.25 13.46
N MET A 86 3.99 23.94 12.35
CA MET A 86 2.97 24.62 11.55
C MET A 86 2.83 23.90 10.22
N LEU A 87 1.67 23.30 9.98
CA LEU A 87 1.42 22.31 8.92
C LEU A 87 0.41 22.80 7.89
N TYR A 88 0.60 22.41 6.64
CA TYR A 88 -0.34 22.67 5.56
C TYR A 88 -1.64 21.89 5.80
N ALA A 89 -2.68 22.59 6.24
CA ALA A 89 -3.92 21.97 6.70
C ALA A 89 -5.11 22.32 5.78
N PRO A 90 -5.46 21.49 4.78
CA PRO A 90 -6.67 21.67 3.97
C PRO A 90 -7.94 21.81 4.82
N SER A 91 -8.80 22.78 4.52
CA SER A 91 -10.19 22.77 5.00
C SER A 91 -11.07 21.97 4.03
N ILE A 92 -12.13 21.30 4.50
CA ILE A 92 -13.10 20.62 3.61
C ILE A 92 -13.64 21.57 2.53
N ASN A 93 -13.87 22.84 2.88
CA ASN A 93 -14.39 23.84 1.96
C ASN A 93 -13.39 24.27 0.87
N ASP A 94 -12.09 24.03 1.09
CA ASP A 94 -11.00 24.38 0.16
C ASP A 94 -10.64 23.21 -0.77
N ILE A 95 -11.21 22.02 -0.53
CA ILE A 95 -10.93 20.79 -1.28
C ILE A 95 -11.95 20.62 -2.41
N LYS A 96 -11.46 20.50 -3.64
CA LYS A 96 -12.28 20.13 -4.81
C LYS A 96 -12.70 18.66 -4.73
N ASP A 97 -13.88 18.34 -5.25
CA ASP A 97 -14.44 16.98 -5.18
C ASP A 97 -13.53 15.88 -5.76
N ASN A 98 -12.73 16.22 -6.78
CA ASN A 98 -11.79 15.30 -7.45
C ASN A 98 -10.37 15.34 -6.86
N CYS A 99 -10.20 15.93 -5.68
CA CYS A 99 -8.89 16.14 -5.03
C CYS A 99 -8.84 15.62 -3.59
N LYS A 100 -9.79 14.78 -3.17
CA LYS A 100 -9.90 14.30 -1.78
C LYS A 100 -8.76 13.35 -1.41
N SER A 101 -8.35 12.48 -2.32
CA SER A 101 -7.21 11.57 -2.11
C SER A 101 -5.90 12.35 -2.06
N MET A 102 -5.71 13.33 -2.95
CA MET A 102 -4.52 14.18 -2.96
C MET A 102 -4.45 15.10 -1.74
N SER A 103 -5.55 15.72 -1.32
CA SER A 103 -5.59 16.53 -0.10
C SER A 103 -5.35 15.69 1.17
N LEU A 104 -5.85 14.46 1.22
CA LEU A 104 -5.50 13.54 2.31
C LEU A 104 -4.01 13.18 2.27
N LYS A 105 -3.46 12.89 1.08
CA LYS A 105 -2.03 12.61 0.91
C LYS A 105 -1.15 13.75 1.41
N CYS A 106 -1.52 15.01 1.14
CA CYS A 106 -0.87 16.17 1.74
C CYS A 106 -0.84 16.08 3.26
N CYS A 107 -1.98 15.87 3.92
CA CYS A 107 -2.01 15.71 5.38
C CYS A 107 -1.12 14.56 5.88
N ILE A 108 -0.98 13.46 5.13
CA ILE A 108 -0.10 12.36 5.55
C ILE A 108 1.38 12.73 5.42
N LEU A 109 1.77 13.47 4.38
CA LEU A 109 3.14 13.99 4.24
C LEU A 109 3.50 14.97 5.36
N GLU A 110 2.60 15.90 5.70
CA GLU A 110 2.78 16.82 6.84
C GLU A 110 2.92 16.06 8.17
N LEU A 111 2.13 15.01 8.36
CA LEU A 111 2.18 14.17 9.56
C LEU A 111 3.49 13.38 9.66
N MET A 112 3.97 12.82 8.54
CA MET A 112 5.26 12.13 8.47
C MET A 112 6.43 13.08 8.77
N MET A 113 6.32 14.35 8.38
CA MET A 113 7.31 15.38 8.71
C MET A 113 7.36 15.64 10.23
N VAL A 114 6.23 15.83 10.90
CA VAL A 114 6.21 15.97 12.38
C VAL A 114 6.69 14.71 13.10
N MET A 115 6.42 13.52 12.55
CA MET A 115 6.96 12.28 13.12
C MET A 115 8.49 12.22 13.07
N ASP A 116 9.12 12.84 12.06
CA ASP A 116 10.58 12.97 11.94
C ASP A 116 11.12 14.04 12.89
N GLU A 117 10.48 15.23 12.96
CA GLU A 117 10.87 16.33 13.86
C GLU A 117 10.75 15.98 15.35
N GLU A 118 9.72 15.24 15.75
CA GLU A 118 9.48 14.79 17.14
C GLU A 118 10.20 13.45 17.47
N GLU A 119 11.11 12.99 16.61
CA GLU A 119 11.90 11.75 16.75
C GLU A 119 11.05 10.50 17.09
N ILE A 120 9.88 10.34 16.47
CA ILE A 120 8.93 9.26 16.80
C ILE A 120 9.41 7.93 16.22
N THR A 121 10.04 7.12 17.07
CA THR A 121 10.59 5.81 16.70
C THR A 121 9.64 4.61 16.88
N GLU A 122 8.37 4.81 17.26
CA GLU A 122 7.43 3.69 17.48
C GLU A 122 7.10 2.96 16.16
N PRO A 123 7.54 1.69 15.96
CA PRO A 123 7.44 1.04 14.65
C PRO A 123 5.99 0.87 14.19
N THR A 124 5.06 0.62 15.11
CA THR A 124 3.63 0.47 14.83
C THR A 124 2.97 1.74 14.30
N ALA A 125 3.41 2.92 14.76
CA ALA A 125 2.92 4.20 14.27
C ALA A 125 3.49 4.49 12.88
N ILE A 126 4.82 4.33 12.72
CA ILE A 126 5.53 4.47 11.45
C ILE A 126 4.91 3.57 10.37
N ASP A 127 4.92 2.25 10.59
CA ASP A 127 4.46 1.26 9.60
C ASP A 127 3.01 1.54 9.15
N CYS A 128 2.13 1.96 10.07
CA CYS A 128 0.75 2.29 9.70
C CYS A 128 0.65 3.53 8.81
N ILE A 129 1.31 4.63 9.17
CA ILE A 129 1.24 5.89 8.42
C ILE A 129 1.90 5.73 7.04
N PHE A 130 3.06 5.07 6.96
CA PHE A 130 3.76 4.80 5.70
C PHE A 130 2.95 3.87 4.78
N HIS A 131 2.45 2.73 5.27
CA HIS A 131 1.61 1.84 4.46
C HIS A 131 0.30 2.52 4.00
N PHE A 132 -0.26 3.41 4.81
CA PHE A 132 -1.43 4.19 4.39
C PHE A 132 -1.09 5.14 3.24
N ASN A 133 0.01 5.89 3.34
CA ASN A 133 0.49 6.80 2.29
C ASN A 133 0.69 6.07 0.93
N ASP A 134 1.33 4.90 0.96
CA ASP A 134 1.60 4.10 -0.25
C ASP A 134 0.31 3.59 -0.91
N SER A 135 -0.77 3.41 -0.15
CA SER A 135 -2.08 3.01 -0.68
C SER A 135 -2.87 4.14 -1.35
N LEU A 136 -2.49 5.42 -1.13
CA LEU A 136 -3.24 6.57 -1.63
C LEU A 136 -3.03 6.80 -3.13
N GLN A 137 -4.14 6.78 -3.87
CA GLN A 137 -4.16 7.15 -5.28
C GLN A 137 -3.84 8.63 -5.46
N THR A 138 -3.03 8.95 -6.46
CA THR A 138 -2.64 10.33 -6.78
C THR A 138 -3.61 10.90 -7.83
N GLU A 139 -4.29 11.99 -7.49
CA GLU A 139 -5.24 12.68 -8.38
C GLU A 139 -4.53 13.81 -9.16
N VAL A 140 -4.86 13.97 -10.45
CA VAL A 140 -4.19 14.94 -11.35
C VAL A 140 -4.99 16.24 -11.42
N GLY A 141 -4.29 17.38 -11.50
CA GLY A 141 -4.91 18.71 -11.59
C GLY A 141 -5.36 19.30 -10.25
N CYS A 142 -4.90 18.71 -9.15
CA CYS A 142 -5.13 19.19 -7.79
C CYS A 142 -4.09 20.23 -7.36
N PRO A 143 -4.42 21.12 -6.40
CA PRO A 143 -3.46 22.07 -5.85
C PRO A 143 -2.28 21.34 -5.16
N PRO A 144 -1.07 21.94 -5.14
CA PRO A 144 0.05 21.45 -4.33
C PRO A 144 -0.25 21.64 -2.84
N CYS A 145 0.40 20.86 -1.97
CA CYS A 145 0.14 20.88 -0.53
C CYS A 145 0.42 22.26 0.09
N GLU A 146 1.45 22.93 -0.40
CA GLU A 146 1.92 24.25 0.02
C GLU A 146 0.95 25.39 -0.35
N SER A 147 -0.10 25.11 -1.13
CA SER A 147 -1.17 26.07 -1.43
C SER A 147 -2.22 26.20 -0.33
N TYR A 148 -2.26 25.25 0.61
CA TYR A 148 -3.15 25.32 1.78
C TYR A 148 -2.59 26.24 2.85
N SER A 149 -3.42 26.66 3.80
CA SER A 149 -2.95 27.53 4.89
C SER A 149 -2.21 26.72 5.95
N LEU A 150 -1.02 27.19 6.38
CA LEU A 150 -0.34 26.67 7.57
C LEU A 150 -1.22 26.82 8.83
N LYS A 151 -1.22 25.81 9.70
CA LYS A 151 -1.97 25.73 10.96
C LYS A 151 -1.19 24.95 12.01
N ASN A 152 -1.42 25.26 13.29
CA ASN A 152 -0.85 24.49 14.39
C ASN A 152 -1.39 23.06 14.44
N ILE A 153 -0.70 22.19 15.19
CA ILE A 153 -1.01 20.76 15.28
C ILE A 153 -2.48 20.48 15.69
N THR A 154 -3.05 21.26 16.61
CA THR A 154 -4.44 21.10 17.06
C THR A 154 -5.44 21.28 15.92
N ILE A 155 -5.34 22.37 15.17
CA ILE A 155 -6.26 22.67 14.06
C ILE A 155 -6.00 21.73 12.87
N PHE A 156 -4.74 21.36 12.64
CA PHE A 156 -4.38 20.36 11.64
C PHE A 156 -5.03 18.99 11.93
N LEU A 157 -4.90 18.47 13.15
CA LEU A 157 -5.49 17.20 13.55
C LEU A 157 -7.03 17.22 13.53
N GLU A 158 -7.65 18.35 13.86
CA GLU A 158 -9.09 18.55 13.69
C GLU A 158 -9.50 18.44 12.21
N ARG A 159 -8.82 19.19 11.32
CA ARG A 159 -9.07 19.17 9.87
C ARG A 159 -8.85 17.80 9.24
N LEU A 160 -7.80 17.09 9.63
CA LEU A 160 -7.52 15.72 9.20
C LEU A 160 -8.64 14.76 9.63
N ASN A 161 -9.10 14.81 10.89
CA ASN A 161 -10.22 13.97 11.33
C ASN A 161 -11.50 14.25 10.55
N ASN A 162 -11.82 15.53 10.33
CA ASN A 162 -12.99 15.94 9.54
C ASN A 162 -12.91 15.43 8.09
N LEU A 163 -11.74 15.52 7.45
CA LEU A 163 -11.51 14.98 6.10
C LEU A 163 -11.70 13.45 6.06
N LEU A 164 -11.21 12.73 7.07
CA LEU A 164 -11.38 11.28 7.17
C LEU A 164 -12.85 10.88 7.35
N ASP A 165 -13.63 11.60 8.17
CA ASP A 165 -15.08 11.35 8.27
C ASP A 165 -15.79 11.63 6.94
N TYR A 166 -15.49 12.75 6.30
CA TYR A 166 -16.06 13.12 5.01
C TYR A 166 -15.78 12.07 3.93
N MET A 167 -14.54 11.58 3.83
CA MET A 167 -14.17 10.50 2.89
C MET A 167 -14.84 9.16 3.26
N THR A 168 -14.98 8.83 4.54
CA THR A 168 -15.66 7.61 5.00
C THR A 168 -17.15 7.62 4.64
N VAL A 169 -17.82 8.77 4.79
CA VAL A 169 -19.22 8.96 4.37
C VAL A 169 -19.35 8.88 2.85
N TRP A 170 -18.45 9.54 2.11
CA TRP A 170 -18.45 9.54 0.65
C TRP A 170 -18.25 8.12 0.08
N GLN A 171 -17.31 7.34 0.63
CA GLN A 171 -17.10 5.94 0.24
C GLN A 171 -18.34 5.07 0.46
N LYS A 172 -19.13 5.29 1.52
CA LYS A 172 -20.38 4.56 1.75
C LYS A 172 -21.47 4.92 0.74
N ILE A 173 -21.58 6.20 0.37
CA ILE A 173 -22.63 6.69 -0.55
C ILE A 173 -22.36 6.25 -2.00
N TYR A 174 -21.10 6.24 -2.45
CA TYR A 174 -20.76 6.06 -3.87
C TYR A 174 -20.15 4.69 -4.24
N LYS A 175 -20.03 3.75 -3.28
CA LYS A 175 -19.66 2.34 -3.54
C LYS A 175 -20.79 1.33 -3.28
N THR A 176 -22.01 1.81 -3.06
CA THR A 176 -23.23 0.99 -2.89
C THR A 176 -24.13 1.14 -4.12
#